data_AF-A0A7C7DPK5-F1
#
_entry.id   AF-A0A7C7DPK5-F1
#
_cell.length_a   1.000
_cell.length_b   1.000
_cell.length_c   1.000
_cell.angle_alpha   90.00
_cell.angle_beta   90.00
_cell.angle_gamma   90.00
#
_symmetry.space_group_name_H-M   'P 1'
#
loop_
_entity.id
_entity.type
_entity.pdbx_description
1 polymer ?
#
loop_
_entity_poly.entity_id
_entity_poly.type
_entity_poly.pdbx_seq_one_letter_code
_entity_poly.pdbx_strand_id
1 'polypeptide(L)'
;MNRTHETVYASLLTALALVIPLAFGGVLGVYLPPFSATLGSHVPLMLAMLISPYTAVIVGVGSALGFLIKLGPAIAARALMHSAVGFVGAVAYRKGFSYWQALLIALPVHAVLEALIVLPFGFTLYNAGVVVGVGTALHHVVDAGISVLVFEALRRVGILRGAAAEARSR
;
A
#
# COMPACT_ATOMS: atom_id res chain seq x y z
N MET A 1 -2.00 3.92 -21.53
CA MET A 1 -3.31 3.63 -20.92
C MET A 1 -4.22 4.84 -21.03
N ASN A 2 -5.47 4.64 -21.45
CA ASN A 2 -6.49 5.70 -21.44
C ASN A 2 -7.04 5.90 -20.01
N ARG A 3 -7.78 7.00 -19.79
CA ARG A 3 -8.35 7.34 -18.48
C ARG A 3 -9.37 6.30 -17.99
N THR A 4 -10.15 5.72 -18.91
CA THR A 4 -11.16 4.72 -18.55
C THR A 4 -10.54 3.48 -17.92
N HIS A 5 -9.49 2.92 -18.52
CA HIS A 5 -8.77 1.78 -17.95
C HIS A 5 -8.13 2.11 -16.60
N GLU A 6 -7.52 3.29 -16.47
CA GLU A 6 -6.91 3.74 -15.21
C GLU A 6 -7.95 3.85 -14.08
N THR A 7 -9.14 4.38 -14.36
CA THR A 7 -10.26 4.43 -13.42
C THR A 7 -10.73 3.02 -13.03
N VAL A 8 -10.83 2.09 -13.99
CA VAL A 8 -11.22 0.70 -13.71
C VAL A 8 -10.21 0.03 -12.77
N TYR A 9 -8.90 0.15 -13.05
CA TYR A 9 -7.87 -0.39 -12.16
C TYR A 9 -7.90 0.26 -10.77
N ALA A 10 -8.07 1.57 -10.70
CA ALA A 10 -8.19 2.28 -9.43
C ALA A 10 -9.38 1.78 -8.62
N SER A 11 -10.55 1.61 -9.24
CA SER A 11 -11.76 1.09 -8.57
C SER A 11 -11.58 -0.35 -8.09
N LEU A 12 -11.03 -1.24 -8.92
CA LEU A 12 -10.81 -2.65 -8.55
C LEU A 12 -9.81 -2.78 -7.40
N LEU A 13 -8.67 -2.09 -7.48
CA LEU A 13 -7.65 -2.13 -6.43
C LEU A 13 -8.14 -1.45 -5.15
N THR A 14 -8.96 -0.41 -5.25
CA THR A 14 -9.62 0.22 -4.10
C THR A 14 -10.60 -0.74 -3.44
N ALA A 15 -11.40 -1.46 -4.22
CA ALA A 15 -12.30 -2.48 -3.70
C ALA A 15 -11.54 -3.57 -2.93
N LEU A 16 -10.39 -4.04 -3.46
CA LEU A 16 -9.52 -4.98 -2.75
C LEU A 16 -8.94 -4.37 -1.47
N ALA A 17 -8.49 -3.11 -1.51
CA ALA A 17 -7.97 -2.41 -0.34
C ALA A 17 -9.01 -2.23 0.78
N LEU A 18 -10.30 -2.20 0.44
CA LEU A 18 -11.40 -2.23 1.41
C LEU A 18 -11.67 -3.65 1.91
N VAL A 19 -11.84 -4.60 0.98
CA VAL A 19 -12.25 -5.98 1.31
C VAL A 19 -11.24 -6.67 2.21
N ILE A 20 -9.94 -6.50 1.96
CA ILE A 20 -8.91 -7.23 2.72
C ILE A 20 -8.98 -6.97 4.23
N PRO A 21 -8.90 -5.73 4.73
CA PRO A 21 -9.02 -5.48 6.16
C PRO A 21 -10.41 -5.83 6.72
N LEU A 22 -11.50 -5.61 5.95
CA LEU A 22 -12.86 -5.85 6.42
C LEU A 22 -13.19 -7.35 6.56
N ALA A 23 -12.85 -8.15 5.55
CA ALA A 23 -13.19 -9.57 5.49
C ALA A 23 -12.11 -10.45 6.15
N PHE A 24 -10.83 -10.12 5.97
CA PHE A 24 -9.72 -10.98 6.42
C PHE A 24 -8.99 -10.45 7.66
N GLY A 25 -9.25 -9.21 8.11
CA GLY A 25 -8.58 -8.65 9.28
C GLY A 25 -8.80 -9.40 10.60
N GLY A 26 -9.76 -10.32 10.68
CA GLY A 26 -9.94 -11.20 11.84
C GLY A 26 -9.11 -12.49 11.81
N VAL A 27 -8.63 -12.91 10.63
CA VAL A 27 -7.89 -14.17 10.43
C VAL A 27 -6.44 -13.91 10.06
N LEU A 28 -6.23 -12.91 9.19
CA LEU A 28 -4.92 -12.48 8.70
C LEU A 28 -4.39 -11.24 9.44
N GLY A 29 -5.12 -10.78 10.47
CA GLY A 29 -4.79 -9.58 11.23
C GLY A 29 -3.97 -9.87 12.47
N VAL A 30 -3.01 -9.00 12.74
CA VAL A 30 -2.28 -8.86 14.01
C VAL A 30 -2.64 -7.50 14.58
N TYR A 31 -3.08 -7.47 15.84
CA TYR A 31 -3.50 -6.26 16.53
C TYR A 31 -2.76 -6.11 17.87
N LEU A 32 -1.82 -5.17 17.92
CA LEU A 32 -0.96 -4.85 19.07
C LEU A 32 -0.89 -3.32 19.19
N PRO A 33 -1.91 -2.65 19.76
CA PRO A 33 -2.04 -1.20 19.71
C PRO A 33 -0.76 -0.45 20.15
N PRO A 34 -0.36 0.61 19.43
CA PRO A 34 -1.01 1.20 18.25
C PRO A 34 -0.72 0.50 16.92
N PHE A 35 0.09 -0.56 16.92
CA PHE A 35 0.39 -1.33 15.74
C PHE A 35 -0.78 -2.26 15.37
N SER A 36 -0.96 -2.37 14.06
CA SER A 36 -1.87 -3.32 13.44
C SER A 36 -1.35 -3.63 12.06
N ALA A 37 -1.51 -4.88 11.64
CA ALA A 37 -1.18 -5.34 10.31
C ALA A 37 -2.25 -6.35 9.88
N THR A 38 -2.70 -6.26 8.63
CA THR A 38 -3.48 -7.34 8.00
C THR A 38 -2.65 -7.83 6.83
N LEU A 39 -2.28 -9.10 6.82
CA LEU A 39 -1.47 -9.68 5.75
C LEU A 39 -2.13 -9.44 4.39
N GLY A 40 -1.37 -8.90 3.44
CA GLY A 40 -1.82 -8.57 2.09
C GLY A 40 -2.53 -7.21 1.96
N SER A 41 -2.77 -6.48 3.05
CA SER A 41 -3.49 -5.20 3.02
C SER A 41 -2.78 -4.10 2.20
N HIS A 42 -1.46 -4.15 2.07
CA HIS A 42 -0.71 -3.23 1.21
C HIS A 42 -0.61 -3.71 -0.24
N VAL A 43 -0.94 -4.96 -0.55
CA VAL A 43 -0.77 -5.52 -1.90
C VAL A 43 -1.55 -4.73 -2.96
N PRO A 44 -2.83 -4.32 -2.75
CA PRO A 44 -3.53 -3.52 -3.76
C PRO A 44 -2.86 -2.16 -4.00
N LEU A 45 -2.35 -1.51 -2.96
CA LEU A 45 -1.59 -0.26 -3.05
C LEU A 45 -0.28 -0.46 -3.83
N MET A 46 0.47 -1.51 -3.49
CA MET A 46 1.74 -1.84 -4.13
C MET A 46 1.55 -2.18 -5.61
N LEU A 47 0.46 -2.86 -5.99
CA LEU A 47 0.13 -3.09 -7.39
C LEU A 47 -0.33 -1.79 -8.08
N ALA A 48 -1.01 -0.90 -7.37
CA ALA A 48 -1.42 0.41 -7.90
C ALA A 48 -0.23 1.28 -8.31
N MET A 49 0.94 1.10 -7.68
CA MET A 49 2.18 1.80 -8.06
C MET A 49 2.60 1.52 -9.52
N LEU A 50 2.25 0.35 -10.05
CA LEU A 50 2.55 -0.04 -11.44
C LEU A 50 1.63 0.66 -12.46
N ILE A 51 0.52 1.22 -12.00
CA ILE A 51 -0.51 1.86 -12.82
C ILE A 51 -0.20 3.36 -12.95
N SER A 52 -0.29 4.10 -11.85
CA SER A 52 0.03 5.53 -11.80
C SER A 52 0.09 6.08 -10.38
N PRO A 53 0.73 7.25 -10.18
CA PRO A 53 0.63 7.99 -8.93
C PRO A 53 -0.81 8.30 -8.52
N TYR A 54 -1.68 8.62 -9.50
CA TYR A 54 -3.10 8.90 -9.23
C TYR A 54 -3.82 7.66 -8.68
N THR A 55 -3.69 6.51 -9.36
CA THR A 55 -4.29 5.25 -8.91
C THR A 55 -3.76 4.85 -7.53
N ALA A 56 -2.45 4.98 -7.28
CA ALA A 56 -1.86 4.65 -5.99
C ALA A 56 -2.40 5.53 -4.85
N VAL A 57 -2.58 6.84 -5.08
CA VAL A 57 -3.18 7.75 -4.10
C VAL A 57 -4.62 7.36 -3.79
N ILE A 58 -5.44 7.10 -4.81
CA ILE A 58 -6.86 6.71 -4.62
C ILE A 58 -6.97 5.42 -3.81
N VAL A 59 -6.14 4.41 -4.13
CA VAL A 59 -6.12 3.14 -3.39
C VAL A 59 -5.66 3.34 -1.94
N GLY A 60 -4.67 4.22 -1.71
CA GLY A 60 -4.24 4.61 -0.37
C GLY A 60 -5.36 5.22 0.46
N VAL A 61 -6.10 6.18 -0.10
CA VAL A 61 -7.29 6.78 0.55
C VAL A 61 -8.36 5.71 0.82
N GLY A 62 -8.62 4.84 -0.14
CA GLY A 62 -9.55 3.72 0.02
C GLY A 62 -9.18 2.78 1.17
N SER A 63 -7.89 2.47 1.30
CA SER A 63 -7.42 1.64 2.42
C SER A 63 -7.68 2.28 3.78
N ALA A 64 -7.54 3.61 3.89
CA ALA A 64 -7.83 4.35 5.11
C ALA A 64 -9.30 4.22 5.53
N LEU A 65 -10.23 4.24 4.58
CA LEU A 65 -11.66 4.00 4.84
C LEU A 65 -11.91 2.57 5.34
N GLY A 66 -11.27 1.57 4.75
CA GLY A 66 -11.39 0.18 5.20
C GLY A 66 -10.92 0.00 6.64
N PHE A 67 -9.77 0.59 6.97
CA PHE A 67 -9.23 0.57 8.33
C PHE A 67 -10.01 1.44 9.32
N LEU A 68 -10.64 2.53 8.89
CA LEU A 68 -11.54 3.33 9.73
C LEU A 68 -12.73 2.50 10.19
N ILE A 69 -13.38 1.81 9.26
CA ILE A 69 -14.51 0.93 9.55
C ILE A 69 -14.07 -0.23 10.44
N LYS A 70 -12.88 -0.80 10.21
CA LYS A 70 -12.42 -2.01 10.90
C LYS A 70 -11.83 -1.75 12.30
N LEU A 71 -10.98 -0.75 12.46
CA LEU A 71 -10.12 -0.56 13.65
C LEU A 71 -10.14 0.86 14.24
N GLY A 72 -10.86 1.81 13.63
CA GLY A 72 -11.05 3.16 14.16
C GLY A 72 -10.00 4.21 13.74
N PRO A 73 -10.10 5.44 14.28
CA PRO A 73 -9.49 6.63 13.69
C PRO A 73 -7.96 6.67 13.76
N ALA A 74 -7.34 6.17 14.82
CA ALA A 74 -5.88 6.17 14.94
C ALA A 74 -5.21 5.31 13.84
N ILE A 75 -5.82 4.17 13.53
CA ILE A 75 -5.31 3.25 12.51
C ILE A 75 -5.73 3.70 11.11
N ALA A 76 -6.89 4.33 10.98
CA ALA A 76 -7.27 5.01 9.74
C ALA A 76 -6.29 6.13 9.38
N ALA A 77 -5.85 6.93 10.36
CA ALA A 77 -4.87 7.99 10.13
C ALA A 77 -3.50 7.42 9.69
N ARG A 78 -3.07 6.29 10.26
CA ARG A 78 -1.93 5.51 9.75
C ARG A 78 -2.13 5.08 8.31
N ALA A 79 -3.25 4.41 8.03
CA ALA A 79 -3.56 3.92 6.71
C ALA A 79 -3.74 5.04 5.66
N LEU A 80 -4.10 6.26 6.06
CA LEU A 80 -4.13 7.41 5.15
C LEU A 80 -2.73 7.75 4.61
N MET A 81 -1.66 7.46 5.37
CA MET A 81 -0.29 7.65 4.91
C MET A 81 0.05 6.76 3.72
N HIS A 82 -0.68 5.65 3.52
CA HIS A 82 -0.56 4.81 2.33
C HIS A 82 -0.70 5.61 1.02
N SER A 83 -1.48 6.69 1.02
CA SER A 83 -1.63 7.58 -0.14
C SER A 83 -0.28 8.19 -0.55
N ALA A 84 0.50 8.66 0.43
CA ALA A 84 1.83 9.23 0.20
C ALA A 84 2.85 8.14 -0.16
N VAL A 85 2.78 6.98 0.50
CA VAL A 85 3.64 5.82 0.21
C VAL A 85 3.43 5.33 -1.23
N GLY A 86 2.17 5.15 -1.62
CA GLY A 86 1.76 4.78 -2.97
C GLY A 86 2.24 5.79 -4.01
N PHE A 87 2.08 7.09 -3.72
CA PHE A 87 2.57 8.16 -4.59
C PHE A 87 4.08 8.06 -4.82
N VAL A 88 4.87 7.98 -3.74
CA VAL A 88 6.34 7.89 -3.83
C VAL A 88 6.77 6.65 -4.62
N GLY A 89 6.21 5.49 -4.30
CA GLY A 89 6.52 4.25 -5.01
C GLY A 89 6.15 4.31 -6.51
N ALA A 90 4.98 4.86 -6.83
CA ALA A 90 4.54 5.03 -8.22
C ALA A 90 5.43 6.00 -9.01
N VAL A 91 5.85 7.11 -8.39
CA VAL A 91 6.78 8.07 -9.00
C VAL A 91 8.15 7.42 -9.21
N ALA A 92 8.66 6.66 -8.24
CA ALA A 92 9.90 5.92 -8.41
C ALA A 92 9.81 4.95 -9.60
N TYR A 93 8.74 4.15 -9.67
CA TYR A 93 8.54 3.22 -10.79
C TYR A 93 8.49 3.95 -12.15
N ARG A 94 7.80 5.09 -12.24
CA ARG A 94 7.77 5.91 -13.46
C ARG A 94 9.12 6.50 -13.85
N LYS A 95 9.99 6.77 -12.88
CA LYS A 95 11.38 7.21 -13.12
C LYS A 95 12.31 6.10 -13.60
N GLY A 96 11.78 4.89 -13.86
CA GLY A 96 12.54 3.78 -14.44
C GLY A 96 13.14 2.83 -13.42
N PHE A 97 12.92 3.03 -12.12
CA PHE A 97 13.26 2.04 -11.12
C PHE A 97 12.43 0.77 -11.34
N SER A 98 13.04 -0.40 -11.15
CA SER A 98 12.32 -1.68 -11.19
C SER A 98 11.26 -1.74 -10.09
N TYR A 99 10.28 -2.64 -10.23
CA TYR A 99 9.18 -2.74 -9.26
C TYR A 99 9.67 -2.98 -7.83
N TRP A 100 10.60 -3.92 -7.65
CA TRP A 100 11.22 -4.19 -6.35
C TRP A 100 11.96 -2.95 -5.77
N GLN A 101 12.68 -2.21 -6.61
CA GLN A 101 13.34 -0.97 -6.16
C GLN A 101 12.32 0.09 -5.73
N ALA A 102 11.19 0.22 -6.44
CA ALA A 102 10.13 1.15 -6.06
C ALA A 102 9.51 0.79 -4.69
N LEU A 103 9.33 -0.51 -4.41
CA LEU A 103 8.87 -0.98 -3.10
C LEU A 103 9.90 -0.67 -2.00
N LEU A 104 11.18 -0.93 -2.24
CA LEU A 104 12.25 -0.58 -1.30
C LEU A 104 12.35 0.93 -1.03
N ILE A 105 12.13 1.77 -2.03
CA ILE A 105 12.11 3.24 -1.87
C ILE A 105 10.89 3.68 -1.04
N ALA A 106 9.74 3.02 -1.20
CA ALA A 106 8.53 3.31 -0.46
C ALA A 106 8.58 2.87 1.01
N LEU A 107 9.36 1.82 1.33
CA LEU A 107 9.49 1.25 2.67
C LEU A 107 9.85 2.29 3.77
N PRO A 108 10.95 3.08 3.65
CA PRO A 108 11.29 4.05 4.69
C PRO A 108 10.23 5.14 4.85
N VAL A 109 9.61 5.57 3.75
CA VAL A 109 8.50 6.54 3.79
C VAL A 109 7.33 5.97 4.57
N HIS A 110 6.98 4.71 4.33
CA HIS A 110 5.88 4.03 5.01
C HIS A 110 6.11 3.89 6.51
N ALA A 111 7.26 3.35 6.91
CA ALA A 111 7.58 3.14 8.31
C ALA A 111 7.65 4.48 9.09
N VAL A 112 8.28 5.51 8.50
CA VAL A 112 8.42 6.82 9.15
C VAL A 112 7.08 7.53 9.28
N LEU A 113 6.27 7.58 8.21
CA LEU A 113 4.99 8.27 8.26
C LEU A 113 4.03 7.61 9.26
N GLU A 114 3.98 6.28 9.32
CA GLU A 114 3.14 5.60 10.31
C GLU A 114 3.67 5.77 11.74
N ALA A 115 4.98 5.81 11.95
CA ALA A 115 5.55 6.09 13.26
C ALA A 115 5.21 7.52 13.72
N LEU A 116 5.27 8.51 12.83
CA LEU A 116 4.98 9.90 13.18
C LEU A 116 3.50 10.14 13.45
N ILE A 117 2.60 9.54 12.66
CA ILE A 117 1.16 9.83 12.74
C ILE A 117 0.50 9.29 14.00
N VAL A 118 1.14 8.38 14.74
CA VAL A 118 0.62 7.92 16.04
C VAL A 118 0.94 8.86 17.19
N LEU A 119 1.94 9.74 17.07
CA LEU A 119 2.31 10.66 18.16
C LEU A 119 1.19 11.64 18.54
N PRO A 120 0.44 12.25 17.59
CA PRO A 120 -0.71 13.10 17.92
C PRO A 120 -1.85 12.38 18.67
N PHE A 121 -1.89 11.05 18.63
CA PHE A 121 -2.86 10.24 19.37
C PHE A 121 -2.39 9.92 20.80
N GLY A 122 -1.26 10.48 21.26
CA GLY A 122 -0.76 10.33 22.63
C GLY A 122 0.14 9.10 22.85
N PHE A 123 0.52 8.39 21.78
CA PHE A 123 1.45 7.26 21.90
C PHE A 123 2.89 7.74 22.13
N THR A 124 3.66 6.96 22.90
CA THR A 124 5.06 7.28 23.23
C THR A 124 5.99 7.16 22.02
N LEU A 125 7.19 7.74 22.10
CA LEU A 125 8.23 7.55 21.08
C LEU A 125 8.64 6.09 20.90
N TYR A 126 8.58 5.29 21.97
CA TYR A 126 8.82 3.84 21.88
C TYR A 126 7.73 3.15 21.05
N ASN A 127 6.46 3.47 21.30
CA ASN A 127 5.34 2.94 20.52
C ASN A 127 5.43 3.38 19.05
N ALA A 128 5.78 4.64 18.80
CA ALA A 128 5.94 5.18 17.46
C ALA A 128 7.09 4.51 16.70
N GLY A 129 8.32 4.57 17.22
CA GLY A 129 9.51 4.12 16.50
C GLY A 129 9.65 2.60 16.47
N VAL A 130 9.48 1.94 17.63
CA VAL A 130 9.73 0.50 17.77
C VAL A 130 8.48 -0.29 17.40
N VAL A 131 7.36 -0.05 18.07
CA VAL A 131 6.16 -0.89 17.88
C VAL A 131 5.56 -0.68 16.49
N VAL A 132 5.35 0.59 16.08
CA VAL A 132 4.76 0.92 14.77
C VAL A 132 5.82 0.96 13.69
N GLY A 133 6.88 1.74 13.82
CA GLY A 133 7.89 1.90 12.77
C GLY A 133 8.51 0.58 12.32
N VAL A 134 9.05 -0.22 13.25
CA VAL A 134 9.63 -1.54 12.92
C VAL A 134 8.56 -2.52 12.49
N GLY A 135 7.41 -2.57 13.17
CA GLY A 135 6.29 -3.44 12.80
C GLY A 135 5.81 -3.20 11.37
N THR A 136 5.65 -1.93 10.99
CA THR A 136 5.26 -1.49 9.65
C THR A 136 6.33 -1.82 8.61
N ALA A 137 7.62 -1.67 8.93
CA ALA A 137 8.69 -2.08 8.03
C ALA A 137 8.67 -3.59 7.74
N LEU A 138 8.53 -4.42 8.77
CA LEU A 138 8.43 -5.87 8.63
C LEU A 138 7.19 -6.28 7.82
N HIS A 139 6.02 -5.72 8.16
CA HIS A 139 4.77 -5.98 7.47
C HIS A 139 4.83 -5.54 5.99
N HIS A 140 5.41 -4.37 5.70
CA HIS A 140 5.65 -3.91 4.33
C HIS A 140 6.52 -4.89 3.54
N VAL A 141 7.57 -5.46 4.12
CA VAL A 141 8.43 -6.42 3.43
C VAL A 141 7.65 -7.69 3.06
N VAL A 142 6.80 -8.18 3.97
CA VAL A 142 5.97 -9.36 3.71
C VAL A 142 4.98 -9.07 2.58
N ASP A 143 4.24 -7.97 2.64
CA ASP A 143 3.28 -7.60 1.61
C ASP A 143 3.98 -7.27 0.28
N ALA A 144 5.19 -6.70 0.31
CA ALA A 144 6.02 -6.49 -0.87
C ALA A 144 6.36 -7.82 -1.55
N GLY A 145 6.76 -8.83 -0.78
CA GLY A 145 6.99 -10.18 -1.29
C GLY A 145 5.76 -10.76 -1.99
N ILE A 146 4.58 -10.65 -1.36
CA ILE A 146 3.31 -11.09 -1.95
C ILE A 146 3.04 -10.32 -3.25
N SER A 147 3.21 -9.00 -3.25
CA SER A 147 2.95 -8.16 -4.42
C SER A 147 3.86 -8.50 -5.61
N VAL A 148 5.13 -8.81 -5.36
CA VAL A 148 6.09 -9.24 -6.41
C VAL A 148 5.67 -10.59 -6.98
N LEU A 149 5.22 -11.54 -6.15
CA LEU A 149 4.72 -12.83 -6.61
C LEU A 149 3.47 -12.66 -7.49
N VAL A 150 2.53 -11.80 -7.08
CA VAL A 150 1.34 -11.49 -7.88
C VAL A 150 1.73 -10.82 -9.20
N PHE A 151 2.63 -9.83 -9.16
CA PHE A 151 3.13 -9.16 -10.36
C PHE A 151 3.74 -10.15 -11.36
N GLU A 152 4.61 -11.04 -10.89
CA GLU A 152 5.27 -12.02 -11.75
C GLU A 152 4.27 -13.04 -12.33
N ALA A 153 3.29 -13.48 -11.54
CA ALA A 153 2.21 -14.36 -12.03
C ALA A 153 1.42 -13.68 -13.17
N LEU A 154 1.02 -12.42 -12.98
CA LEU A 154 0.30 -11.62 -13.98
C LEU A 154 1.14 -11.37 -15.24
N ARG A 155 2.46 -11.18 -15.08
CA ARG A 155 3.38 -10.98 -16.19
C ARG A 155 3.52 -12.24 -17.05
N ARG A 156 3.63 -13.42 -16.42
CA ARG A 156 3.75 -14.71 -17.11
C ARG A 156 2.53 -15.06 -17.96
N VAL A 157 1.33 -14.77 -17.46
CA VAL A 157 0.08 -15.02 -18.20
C VAL A 157 -0.27 -13.93 -19.22
N GLY A 158 0.63 -12.95 -19.42
CA GLY A 158 0.50 -11.97 -20.49
C GLY A 158 -0.39 -10.77 -20.21
N ILE A 159 -1.05 -10.69 -19.05
CA ILE A 159 -1.95 -9.59 -18.66
C ILE A 159 -1.19 -8.25 -18.65
N LEU A 160 0.08 -8.25 -18.24
CA LEU A 160 0.89 -7.03 -18.12
C LEU A 160 1.65 -6.65 -19.41
N ARG A 161 1.53 -7.43 -20.50
CA ARG A 161 2.24 -7.14 -21.76
C ARG A 161 1.76 -5.85 -22.43
N GLY A 162 0.50 -5.45 -22.24
CA GLY A 162 -0.04 -4.18 -22.77
C GLY A 162 0.28 -2.95 -21.90
N ALA A 163 0.26 -3.09 -20.57
CA ALA A 163 0.42 -1.98 -19.64
C ALA A 163 1.85 -1.42 -19.59
N ALA A 164 2.87 -2.29 -19.70
CA ALA A 164 4.28 -1.89 -19.65
C ALA A 164 4.77 -1.16 -20.92
N ALA A 165 4.17 -1.47 -22.09
CA ALA A 165 4.48 -0.81 -23.35
C ALA A 165 3.95 0.63 -23.38
N GLU A 166 2.75 0.88 -22.85
CA GLU A 166 2.16 2.22 -22.81
C GLU A 166 2.69 3.11 -21.67
N ALA A 167 3.17 2.54 -20.57
CA ALA A 167 3.72 3.31 -19.45
C ALA A 167 5.12 3.87 -19.75
N ARG A 168 5.86 3.27 -20.69
CA ARG A 168 7.20 3.73 -21.12
C ARG A 168 7.16 4.70 -22.31
N SER A 169 6.00 4.92 -22.91
CA SER A 169 5.81 5.80 -24.07
C SER A 169 5.24 7.18 -23.70
N ARG A 170 5.17 7.51 -22.40
CA ARG A 170 4.70 8.79 -21.85
C ARG A 170 5.63 9.26 -20.76
#